data_AF-A0A9P5MDQ1-F1
#
_entry.id   AF-A0A9P5MDQ1-F1
#
_cell.length_a   1.000
_cell.length_b   1.000
_cell.length_c   1.000
_cell.angle_alpha   90.00
_cell.angle_beta   90.00
_cell.angle_gamma   90.00
#
_symmetry.space_group_name_H-M   'P 1'
#
loop_
_entity.id
_entity.type
_entity.pdbx_description
1 polymer ?
#
loop_
_entity_poly.entity_id
_entity_poly.type
_entity_poly.pdbx_seq_one_letter_code
_entity_poly.pdbx_strand_id
1 'polypeptide(L)' 'FDCHFPGCGRSFSGPTGLSNHDRAHYNPKDFPCSWDGCEKIFSTPYDCTRHEATHLKEKQYKCLGYKMAFLRRDQLKQH' A
#
# COMPACT_ATOMS: atom_id res chain seq x y z
N PHE A 1 17.00 5.08 22.05
CA PHE A 1 16.84 6.28 21.22
C PHE A 1 15.37 6.56 21.10
N ASP A 2 14.88 7.54 21.85
CA ASP A 2 13.47 7.89 21.98
C ASP A 2 13.10 9.08 21.08
N CYS A 3 11.84 9.07 20.63
CA CYS A 3 11.29 10.16 19.84
C CYS A 3 10.71 11.25 20.76
N HIS A 4 11.21 12.48 20.60
CA HIS A 4 10.77 13.65 21.35
C HIS A 4 9.57 14.38 20.72
N PHE A 5 9.02 13.85 19.62
CA PHE A 5 7.88 14.47 18.97
C PHE A 5 6.63 14.34 19.86
N PRO A 6 5.91 15.46 20.12
CA PRO A 6 4.73 15.44 20.99
C PRO A 6 3.72 14.38 20.57
N GLY A 7 3.45 13.42 21.47
CA GLY A 7 2.46 12.35 21.26
C GLY A 7 2.95 11.12 20.47
N CYS A 8 4.23 11.02 20.06
CA CYS A 8 4.71 9.85 19.32
C CYS A 8 5.07 8.65 20.22
N GLY A 9 5.78 8.89 21.33
CA GLY A 9 6.13 7.87 22.32
C GLY A 9 6.95 6.68 21.83
N ARG A 10 7.50 6.72 20.60
CA ARG A 10 8.27 5.62 20.02
C ARG A 10 9.71 5.58 20.52
N SER A 11 10.25 4.37 20.62
CA SER A 11 11.63 4.10 21.02
C SER A 11 12.30 3.12 20.06
N PHE A 12 13.58 3.34 19.79
CA PHE A 12 14.38 2.61 18.82
C PHE A 12 15.68 2.09 19.46
N SER A 13 16.16 0.96 18.93
CA SER A 13 17.39 0.28 19.36
C SER A 13 18.68 1.00 18.93
N GLY A 14 18.59 1.93 17.98
CA GLY A 14 19.75 2.62 17.41
C GLY A 14 19.45 4.05 16.91
N PRO A 15 20.47 4.89 16.74
CA PRO A 15 20.31 6.27 16.29
C PRO A 15 19.82 6.33 14.84
N THR A 16 20.21 5.37 14.00
CA THR A 16 19.74 5.25 12.61
C THR A 16 18.22 5.05 12.53
N GLY A 17 17.65 4.28 13.47
CA GLY A 17 16.20 4.05 13.55
C GLY A 17 15.44 5.32 13.93
N LEU A 18 15.94 6.04 14.95
CA LEU A 18 15.38 7.32 15.38
C LEU A 18 15.48 8.39 14.27
N SER A 19 16.64 8.54 13.63
CA SER A 19 16.85 9.55 12.58
C SER A 19 15.94 9.34 11.36
N ASN A 20 15.75 8.09 10.94
CA ASN A 20 14.80 7.75 9.88
C ASN A 20 13.35 8.03 10.28
N HIS A 21 13.02 7.80 11.56
CA HIS A 21 11.70 8.06 12.11
C HIS A 21 11.41 9.56 12.24
N ASP A 22 12.35 10.37 12.72
CA ASP A 22 12.20 11.82 12.86
C ASP A 22 11.93 12.50 11.51
N ARG A 23 12.46 11.95 10.41
CA ARG A 23 12.12 12.43 9.07
C ARG A 23 10.62 12.33 8.79
N ALA A 24 9.90 11.35 9.33
CA ALA A 24 8.44 11.25 9.17
C ALA A 24 7.67 12.37 9.87
N HIS A 25 8.27 13.05 10.86
CA HIS A 25 7.66 14.18 11.56
C HIS A 25 7.83 15.52 10.84
N TYR A 26 9.00 15.75 10.23
CA TYR A 26 9.33 17.06 9.64
C TYR A 26 9.27 17.08 8.11
N ASN A 27 9.56 15.95 7.47
CA ASN A 27 9.56 15.80 6.02
C ASN A 27 9.03 14.40 5.71
N PRO A 28 7.73 14.12 5.93
CA PRO A 28 7.14 12.95 5.33
C PRO A 28 7.40 13.13 3.83
N LYS A 29 8.39 12.40 3.30
CA LYS A 29 8.46 12.21 1.85
C LYS A 29 7.20 11.42 1.61
N ASP A 30 6.14 12.14 1.28
CA ASP A 30 4.87 11.54 0.98
C ASP A 30 5.14 10.64 -0.21
N PHE A 31 5.01 9.34 0.00
CA PHE A 31 4.97 8.37 -1.07
C PHE A 31 3.49 8.10 -1.32
N PRO A 32 2.81 8.95 -2.12
CA PRO A 32 1.44 8.69 -2.49
C PRO A 32 1.39 7.42 -3.33
N CYS A 33 0.34 6.64 -3.15
CA CYS A 33 0.05 5.53 -4.03
C CYS A 33 -0.19 6.06 -5.45
N SER A 34 0.44 5.43 -6.44
CA SER A 34 0.26 5.80 -7.85
C SER A 34 -1.05 5.30 -8.48
N TRP A 35 -1.88 4.57 -7.71
CA TRP A 35 -3.09 3.95 -8.23
C TRP A 35 -4.26 4.93 -8.32
N ASP A 36 -4.88 5.00 -9.49
CA ASP A 36 -6.04 5.86 -9.75
C ASP A 36 -7.22 5.52 -8.81
N GLY A 37 -7.67 6.51 -8.05
CA GLY A 37 -8.68 6.35 -6.99
C GLY A 37 -8.15 5.89 -5.63
N CYS A 38 -6.83 5.80 -5.42
CA CYS A 38 -6.24 5.51 -4.11
C CYS A 38 -5.53 6.73 -3.52
N GLU A 39 -6.07 7.28 -2.44
CA GLU A 39 -5.54 8.47 -1.76
C GLU A 39 -4.58 8.13 -0.60
N LYS A 40 -4.05 6.89 -0.56
CA LYS A 40 -3.15 6.48 0.51
C LYS A 40 -1.75 7.05 0.32
N ILE A 41 -1.20 7.59 1.39
CA ILE A 41 0.15 8.17 1.44
C ILE A 41 0.95 7.44 2.53
N PHE A 42 2.22 7.14 2.23
CA PHE A 42 3.12 6.43 3.13
C PHE A 42 4.35 7.28 3.47
N SER A 43 4.92 7.06 4.65
CA SER A 43 6.13 7.76 5.10
C SER A 43 7.44 7.10 4.62
N THR A 44 7.36 5.91 4.02
CA THR A 44 8.51 5.20 3.44
C THR A 44 8.19 4.65 2.05
N PRO A 45 9.19 4.57 1.13
CA PRO A 45 8.97 3.98 -0.18
C PRO A 45 8.68 2.49 -0.08
N TYR A 46 9.30 1.79 0.87
CA TYR A 46 9.09 0.36 1.10
C TYR A 46 7.61 0.05 1.42
N ASP A 47 7.00 0.84 2.31
CA ASP A 47 5.59 0.66 2.66
C ASP A 47 4.66 0.99 1.50
N CYS A 48 4.98 2.03 0.70
CA CYS A 48 4.23 2.37 -0.51
C CYS A 48 4.30 1.26 -1.57
N THR A 49 5.49 0.77 -1.91
CA THR A 49 5.67 -0.33 -2.88
C THR A 49 4.95 -1.60 -2.44
N ARG A 50 5.02 -1.94 -1.14
CA ARG A 50 4.29 -3.09 -0.60
C ARG A 50 2.77 -2.91 -0.72
N HIS A 51 2.28 -1.69 -0.53
CA HIS A 51 0.86 -1.37 -0.73
C HIS A 51 0.46 -1.43 -2.20
N GLU A 52 1.24 -0.89 -3.13
CA GLU A 52 0.91 -0.92 -4.57
C GLU A 52 0.77 -2.35 -5.10
N ALA A 53 1.51 -3.30 -4.53
CA ALA A 53 1.36 -4.73 -4.85
C ALA A 53 -0.03 -5.30 -4.50
N THR A 54 -0.79 -4.69 -3.56
CA THR A 54 -2.17 -5.13 -3.26
C THR A 54 -3.14 -4.75 -4.36
N HIS A 55 -2.97 -3.58 -4.98
CA HIS A 55 -3.80 -3.14 -6.10
C HIS A 55 -3.66 -4.03 -7.33
N LEU A 56 -2.43 -4.48 -7.62
CA LEU A 56 -2.19 -5.44 -8.71
C LEU A 56 -2.92 -6.77 -8.47
N LYS A 57 -2.92 -7.27 -7.23
CA LYS A 57 -3.69 -8.47 -6.86
C LYS A 57 -5.18 -8.23 -7.02
N GLU A 58 -5.71 -7.13 -6.48
CA GLU A 58 -7.14 -6.79 -6.63
C GLU A 58 -7.56 -6.63 -8.08
N LYS A 59 -6.74 -6.01 -8.93
CA LYS A 59 -7.00 -5.88 -10.37
C LYS A 59 -6.97 -7.25 -11.07
N GLN A 60 -6.03 -8.13 -10.72
CA GLN A 60 -6.02 -9.50 -11.22
C GLN A 60 -7.29 -10.27 -10.80
N TYR A 61 -7.73 -10.15 -9.55
CA TYR A 61 -8.99 -10.76 -9.08
C TYR A 61 -10.22 -10.17 -9.75
N LYS A 62 -10.31 -8.86 -9.96
CA LYS A 62 -11.41 -8.24 -10.71
C LYS A 62 -11.42 -8.72 -12.16
N CYS A 63 -10.28 -8.72 -12.85
CA CYS A 63 -10.18 -9.23 -14.22
C CYS A 63 -10.49 -10.73 -14.33
N LEU A 64 -10.12 -11.55 -13.32
CA LEU A 64 -10.53 -12.95 -13.24
C LEU A 64 -12.03 -13.07 -12.94
N GLY A 65 -12.58 -12.26 -12.04
CA GLY A 65 -14.01 -12.24 -11.69
C GLY A 65 -14.90 -11.90 -12.89
N TYR A 66 -14.51 -10.94 -13.72
CA TYR A 66 -15.21 -10.65 -14.98
C TYR A 66 -15.02 -11.76 -16.03
N LYS A 67 -13.87 -12.46 -16.06
CA LYS A 67 -13.63 -13.59 -16.97
C LYS A 67 -14.25 -14.91 -16.48
N MET A 68 -14.64 -15.03 -15.22
CA MET A 68 -15.35 -16.21 -14.69
C MET A 68 -16.84 -16.24 -15.07
N ALA A 69 -17.40 -15.15 -15.62
CA ALA A 69 -18.77 -15.14 -16.11
C ALA A 69 -18.97 -15.90 -17.45
N PHE A 70 -17.90 -16.26 -18.17
CA PHE A 70 -18.01 -16.82 -19.53
C PHE A 70 -17.22 -18.11 -19.77
N LEU A 71 -16.55 -18.67 -18.76
CA LEU A 71 -15.73 -19.88 -18.93
C LEU A 71 -16.41 -21.15 -18.40
N ARG A 72 -17.75 -21.18 -18.41
CA ARG A 72 -18.50 -22.44 -18.34
C ARG A 72 -18.91 -22.84 -19.75
N ARG A 73 -18.26 -23.90 -20.27
CA ARG A 73 -18.46 -24.48 -21.62
C ARG A 73 -19.87 -24.99 -21.89
N ASP A 74 -20.74 -24.96 -20.88
CA ASP A 74 -22.10 -25.50 -20.86
C ASP A 74 -23.19 -24.48 -21.26
N GLN A 75 -22.88 -23.19 -21.42
CA GLN A 75 -23.88 -22.15 -21.74
C GLN A 75 -23.94 -21.75 -23.23
N LEU A 76 -23.43 -22.57 -24.15
CA LEU A 76 -23.61 -22.34 -25.61
C LEU A 76 -24.80 -23.13 -26.20
N LYS A 77 -25.78 -23.47 -25.37
CA LYS A 77 -27.07 -24.04 -25.82
C LYS A 77 -28.24 -23.33 -25.12
N GLN A 78 -28.48 -22.09 -25.54
CA GLN A 78 -29.77 -21.41 -25.68
C GLN A 78 -29.63 -19.92 -25.35
N HIS A 79 -29.70 -19.16 -26.44
CA HIS A 79 -30.11 -17.76 -26.57
C HIS A 79 -29.36 -16.64 -25.83
#